data_AF-A0A6I8RT17-F1
#
_entry.id   AF-A0A6I8RT17-F1
#
_cell.length_a   1.000
_cell.length_b   1.000
_cell.length_c   1.000
_cell.angle_alpha   90.00
_cell.angle_beta   90.00
_cell.angle_gamma   90.00
#
_symmetry.space_group_name_H-M   'P 1'
#
loop_
_entity.id
_entity.type
_entity.pdbx_description
1 polymer ?
#
loop_
_entity_poly.entity_id
_entity_poly.type
_entity_poly.pdbx_seq_one_letter_code
_entity_poly.pdbx_strand_id
1 'polypeptide(L)'
;MPEMETTADHENTLRIANKSVSLRRTLGFFDGTCFLVGIIVGAGIFVSPTGVLQYAQLNVGVALCIWAACGILVMMGALCYAELGSALPYAGGEYYHVKQALGPFPAFIFIWTLILFIRPASNAARALMFAEYATRPFFSGCPTPELLKKIVALAVLWVLGIINTKSAKTTTWVQNVFTVLKMLALILIVTCGLKELAEKTEIPGHLQNAFSSPDLNAAQIAESFFQGLYAYGGWNYLNYIAEEIKNPTKNIPLCTITAVSVVIVFYLLVNISYLTVLTPKEIVSSAAVSVTWAVRVIPTVAWIIPVSVAISIFGSLNGDVFMLGRLNYAGSKEGHLPSLISMLHVNHLTLAPATVLSTIIASVFVIPSELISLTNYFGFSSSLLGGLTVTSLIVLRYREPNLHRPYKVFLPVAFGVVLVYTFLFLAPIIQSPKVQYFYALLFMLSSMLIYFPFVHFKLRIPYFDAITCHLQLLMEVAPTNIFEDPKSQ
;
A
#
# COMPACT_ATOMS: atom_id res chain seq x y z
N MET A 1 -61.63 2.95 -1.06
CA MET A 1 -60.58 2.28 -1.85
C MET A 1 -59.35 3.14 -2.24
N PRO A 2 -59.22 4.46 -1.95
CA PRO A 2 -57.98 5.19 -2.26
C PRO A 2 -56.94 5.23 -1.11
N GLU A 3 -57.28 4.77 0.10
CA GLU A 3 -56.35 4.78 1.26
C GLU A 3 -55.39 3.58 1.32
N MET A 4 -55.60 2.55 0.48
CA MET A 4 -54.80 1.32 0.50
C MET A 4 -53.60 1.37 -0.48
N GLU A 5 -53.65 2.22 -1.51
CA GLU A 5 -52.51 2.45 -2.44
C GLU A 5 -51.48 3.42 -1.85
N THR A 6 -51.91 4.46 -1.14
CA THR A 6 -51.01 5.43 -0.51
C THR A 6 -50.22 4.84 0.66
N THR A 7 -50.79 3.88 1.39
CA THR A 7 -50.12 3.18 2.49
C THR A 7 -49.07 2.18 1.99
N ALA A 8 -49.32 1.49 0.87
CA ALA A 8 -48.37 0.58 0.26
C ALA A 8 -47.15 1.31 -0.35
N ASP A 9 -47.37 2.47 -0.97
CA ASP A 9 -46.27 3.31 -1.47
C ASP A 9 -45.49 3.98 -0.33
N HIS A 10 -46.14 4.37 0.76
CA HIS A 10 -45.46 4.91 1.94
C HIS A 10 -44.65 3.84 2.69
N GLU A 11 -45.18 2.61 2.81
CA GLU A 11 -44.43 1.46 3.34
C GLU A 11 -43.27 1.03 2.43
N ASN A 12 -43.42 1.08 1.10
CA ASN A 12 -42.32 0.83 0.17
C ASN A 12 -41.26 1.94 0.25
N THR A 13 -41.67 3.20 0.40
CA THR A 13 -40.74 4.34 0.58
C THR A 13 -40.00 4.23 1.92
N LEU A 14 -40.66 3.82 3.00
CA LEU A 14 -40.05 3.51 4.29
C LEU A 14 -39.14 2.27 4.24
N ARG A 15 -39.49 1.24 3.45
CA ARG A 15 -38.61 0.07 3.21
C ARG A 15 -37.37 0.41 2.39
N ILE A 16 -37.46 1.37 1.47
CA ILE A 16 -36.32 1.89 0.71
C ILE A 16 -35.47 2.79 1.61
N ALA A 17 -36.08 3.61 2.47
CA ALA A 17 -35.37 4.41 3.48
C ALA A 17 -34.68 3.54 4.56
N ASN A 18 -35.24 2.37 4.90
CA ASN A 18 -34.68 1.42 5.88
C ASN A 18 -33.65 0.43 5.29
N LYS A 19 -33.41 0.41 3.97
CA LYS A 19 -32.24 -0.30 3.43
C LYS A 19 -31.02 0.59 3.59
N SER A 20 -30.32 0.41 4.71
CA SER A 20 -29.03 1.07 4.96
C SER A 20 -28.15 0.96 3.71
N VAL A 21 -27.81 2.12 3.13
CA VAL A 21 -26.81 2.20 2.06
C VAL A 21 -25.45 1.95 2.71
N SER A 22 -25.17 0.68 2.97
CA SER A 22 -23.92 0.18 3.53
C SER A 22 -23.10 -0.47 2.42
N LEU A 23 -21.77 -0.45 2.56
CA LEU A 23 -20.87 -1.14 1.64
C LEU A 23 -21.25 -2.63 1.62
N ARG A 24 -21.51 -3.16 0.42
CA ARG A 24 -21.95 -4.56 0.27
C ARG A 24 -20.76 -5.51 0.46
N ARG A 25 -20.90 -6.48 1.35
CA ARG A 25 -19.96 -7.60 1.52
C ARG A 25 -19.95 -8.51 0.29
N THR A 26 -18.99 -8.27 -0.60
CA THR A 26 -18.92 -8.95 -1.90
C THR A 26 -17.69 -9.84 -2.03
N LEU A 27 -16.61 -9.53 -1.32
CA LEU A 27 -15.31 -10.18 -1.49
C LEU A 27 -15.18 -11.44 -0.62
N GLY A 28 -14.99 -12.60 -1.26
CA GLY A 28 -14.74 -13.87 -0.57
C GLY A 28 -13.27 -14.07 -0.18
N PHE A 29 -12.94 -15.27 0.29
CA PHE A 29 -11.55 -15.64 0.62
C PHE A 29 -10.62 -15.61 -0.60
N PHE A 30 -11.07 -16.16 -1.74
CA PHE A 30 -10.29 -16.15 -2.97
C PHE A 30 -10.07 -14.72 -3.48
N ASP A 31 -11.14 -13.92 -3.54
CA ASP A 31 -11.06 -12.51 -3.95
C ASP A 31 -10.12 -11.72 -3.04
N GLY A 32 -10.23 -11.89 -1.71
CA GLY A 32 -9.36 -11.21 -0.74
C GLY A 32 -7.90 -11.62 -0.86
N THR A 33 -7.61 -12.90 -1.09
CA THR A 33 -6.25 -13.40 -1.27
C THR A 33 -5.65 -12.90 -2.59
N CYS A 34 -6.38 -13.01 -3.71
CA CYS A 34 -5.95 -12.48 -5.00
C CYS A 34 -5.77 -10.96 -4.96
N PHE A 35 -6.69 -10.23 -4.34
CA PHE A 35 -6.58 -8.79 -4.15
C PHE A 35 -5.29 -8.43 -3.38
N LEU A 36 -5.03 -9.14 -2.27
CA LEU A 36 -3.87 -8.86 -1.42
C LEU A 36 -2.55 -9.22 -2.10
N VAL A 37 -2.43 -10.42 -2.70
CA VAL A 37 -1.27 -10.79 -3.54
C VAL A 37 -1.11 -9.78 -4.67
N GLY A 38 -2.21 -9.35 -5.28
CA GLY A 38 -2.26 -8.37 -6.34
C GLY A 38 -1.84 -6.96 -5.93
N ILE A 39 -1.87 -6.60 -4.65
CA ILE A 39 -1.37 -5.29 -4.22
C ILE A 39 0.11 -5.40 -3.85
N ILE A 40 0.46 -6.43 -3.07
CA ILE A 40 1.83 -6.64 -2.60
C ILE A 40 2.76 -6.88 -3.80
N VAL A 41 2.40 -7.83 -4.67
CA VAL A 41 3.16 -8.09 -5.89
C VAL A 41 2.92 -6.94 -6.85
N GLY A 42 3.95 -6.11 -7.05
CA GLY A 42 3.86 -4.96 -7.92
C GLY A 42 5.23 -4.44 -8.26
N ALA A 43 5.38 -3.13 -8.16
CA ALA A 43 6.61 -2.39 -8.46
C ALA A 43 7.84 -2.90 -7.68
N GLY A 44 7.72 -3.11 -6.37
CA GLY A 44 8.91 -3.23 -5.54
C GLY A 44 9.82 -4.43 -5.84
N ILE A 45 9.29 -5.61 -6.20
CA ILE A 45 10.16 -6.76 -6.53
C ILE A 45 11.06 -6.52 -7.77
N PHE A 46 10.72 -5.55 -8.61
CA PHE A 46 11.47 -5.23 -9.83
C PHE A 46 12.49 -4.10 -9.63
N VAL A 47 12.53 -3.44 -8.47
CA VAL A 47 13.45 -2.33 -8.17
C VAL A 47 14.18 -2.50 -6.84
N SER A 48 13.50 -3.00 -5.81
CA SER A 48 14.10 -3.25 -4.50
C SER A 48 15.34 -4.16 -4.53
N PRO A 49 15.52 -5.14 -5.44
CA PRO A 49 16.78 -5.89 -5.52
C PRO A 49 18.01 -5.00 -5.69
N THR A 50 17.92 -3.95 -6.51
CA THR A 50 18.98 -2.95 -6.71
C THR A 50 19.27 -2.19 -5.42
N GLY A 51 18.23 -1.67 -4.75
CA GLY A 51 18.38 -0.93 -3.50
C GLY A 51 18.93 -1.78 -2.35
N VAL A 52 18.41 -3.01 -2.18
CA VAL A 52 18.87 -3.94 -1.15
C VAL A 52 20.33 -4.30 -1.39
N LEU A 53 20.75 -4.64 -2.62
CA LEU A 53 22.16 -4.95 -2.92
C LEU A 53 23.07 -3.73 -2.76
N GLN A 54 22.62 -2.54 -3.13
CA GLN A 54 23.40 -1.31 -3.01
C GLN A 54 23.71 -1.00 -1.53
N TYR A 55 22.71 -1.06 -0.65
CA TYR A 55 22.90 -0.84 0.78
C TYR A 55 23.59 -2.03 1.47
N ALA A 56 23.42 -3.25 0.95
CA ALA A 56 24.15 -4.44 1.38
C ALA A 56 25.62 -4.49 0.91
N GLN A 57 26.16 -3.42 0.32
CA GLN A 57 27.54 -3.36 -0.20
C GLN A 57 27.86 -4.48 -1.21
N LEU A 58 26.89 -4.84 -2.06
CA LEU A 58 26.97 -5.92 -3.04
C LEU A 58 27.15 -7.33 -2.43
N ASN A 59 26.98 -7.47 -1.11
CA ASN A 59 27.03 -8.76 -0.42
C ASN A 59 25.75 -9.55 -0.68
N VAL A 60 25.88 -10.64 -1.43
CA VAL A 60 24.75 -11.44 -1.91
C VAL A 60 24.06 -12.21 -0.79
N GLY A 61 24.85 -12.79 0.12
CA GLY A 61 24.33 -13.55 1.26
C GLY A 61 23.54 -12.66 2.20
N VAL A 62 24.08 -11.49 2.53
CA VAL A 62 23.41 -10.48 3.34
C VAL A 62 22.12 -9.98 2.66
N ALA A 63 22.14 -9.70 1.36
CA ALA A 63 20.96 -9.27 0.63
C ALA A 63 19.82 -10.31 0.70
N LEU A 64 20.11 -11.60 0.51
CA LEU A 64 19.12 -12.67 0.64
C LEU A 64 18.60 -12.81 2.08
N CYS A 65 19.48 -12.70 3.09
CA CYS A 65 19.08 -12.66 4.49
C CYS A 65 18.14 -11.49 4.80
N ILE A 66 18.39 -10.31 4.23
CA ILE A 66 17.52 -9.13 4.39
C ILE A 66 16.16 -9.37 3.76
N TRP A 67 16.08 -9.97 2.57
CA TRP A 67 14.80 -10.34 1.95
C TRP A 67 14.00 -11.31 2.80
N ALA A 68 14.66 -12.33 3.37
CA ALA A 68 14.03 -13.29 4.26
C ALA A 68 13.56 -12.63 5.56
N ALA A 69 14.41 -11.80 6.17
CA ALA A 69 14.09 -11.08 7.40
C ALA A 69 12.96 -10.06 7.21
N CYS A 70 12.91 -9.37 6.08
CA CYS A 70 11.77 -8.51 5.70
C CYS A 70 10.49 -9.34 5.59
N GLY A 71 10.55 -10.51 4.96
CA GLY A 71 9.41 -11.42 4.86
C GLY A 71 8.90 -11.88 6.23
N ILE A 72 9.80 -12.29 7.13
CA ILE A 72 9.46 -12.69 8.51
C ILE A 72 8.83 -11.52 9.28
N LEU A 73 9.44 -10.32 9.20
CA LEU A 73 8.91 -9.14 9.86
C LEU A 73 7.51 -8.76 9.34
N VAL A 74 7.31 -8.84 8.03
CA VAL A 74 6.01 -8.61 7.39
C VAL A 74 5.00 -9.65 7.85
N MET A 75 5.36 -10.93 7.93
CA MET A 75 4.48 -11.96 8.46
C MET A 75 4.10 -11.65 9.92
N MET A 76 5.07 -11.35 10.78
CA MET A 76 4.81 -10.99 12.18
C MET A 76 3.87 -9.78 12.31
N GLY A 77 4.09 -8.73 11.52
CA GLY A 77 3.20 -7.56 11.45
C GLY A 77 1.81 -7.92 10.93
N ALA A 78 1.74 -8.75 9.89
CA ALA A 78 0.51 -9.22 9.28
C ALA A 78 -0.34 -10.03 10.27
N LEU A 79 0.26 -10.85 11.13
CA LEU A 79 -0.45 -11.55 12.20
C LEU A 79 -1.02 -10.57 13.25
N CYS A 80 -0.26 -9.53 13.62
CA CYS A 80 -0.76 -8.50 14.53
C CYS A 80 -1.97 -7.77 13.92
N TYR A 81 -1.92 -7.45 12.63
CA TYR A 81 -3.02 -6.76 11.96
C TYR A 81 -4.21 -7.68 11.69
N ALA A 82 -3.98 -8.97 11.46
CA ALA A 82 -5.05 -9.96 11.35
C ALA A 82 -5.87 -10.04 12.64
N GLU A 83 -5.24 -9.93 13.80
CA GLU A 83 -5.96 -9.81 15.08
C GLU A 83 -6.78 -8.51 15.14
N LEU A 84 -6.16 -7.36 14.86
CA LEU A 84 -6.86 -6.07 14.90
C LEU A 84 -8.05 -6.03 13.93
N GLY A 85 -7.86 -6.42 12.68
CA GLY A 85 -8.89 -6.41 11.65
C GLY A 85 -9.98 -7.45 11.83
N SER A 86 -9.66 -8.60 12.45
CA SER A 86 -10.69 -9.59 12.80
C SER A 86 -11.49 -9.20 14.05
N ALA A 87 -10.88 -8.51 15.00
CA ALA A 87 -11.55 -8.04 16.22
C ALA A 87 -12.36 -6.75 15.99
N LEU A 88 -11.88 -5.85 15.13
CA LEU A 88 -12.46 -4.55 14.83
C LEU A 88 -12.62 -4.36 13.31
N PRO A 89 -13.54 -5.09 12.64
CA PRO A 89 -13.67 -5.09 11.18
C PRO A 89 -14.44 -3.87 10.64
N TYR A 90 -13.98 -2.67 11.01
CA TYR A 90 -14.55 -1.38 10.59
C TYR A 90 -13.74 -0.74 9.46
N ALA A 91 -14.39 0.11 8.66
CA ALA A 91 -13.70 0.90 7.65
C ALA A 91 -12.67 1.86 8.30
N GLY A 92 -11.58 2.12 7.58
CA GLY A 92 -10.49 3.01 8.05
C GLY A 92 -9.23 2.27 8.51
N GLY A 93 -9.28 0.95 8.68
CA GLY A 93 -8.11 0.11 8.94
C GLY A 93 -7.26 0.60 10.11
N GLU A 94 -5.97 0.81 9.86
CA GLU A 94 -5.00 1.22 10.89
C GLU A 94 -5.38 2.50 11.63
N TYR A 95 -5.93 3.48 10.91
CA TYR A 95 -6.38 4.74 11.51
C TYR A 95 -7.43 4.49 12.59
N TYR A 96 -8.40 3.62 12.33
CA TYR A 96 -9.44 3.26 13.28
C TYR A 96 -8.85 2.55 14.51
N HIS A 97 -7.93 1.60 14.30
CA HIS A 97 -7.27 0.89 15.40
C HIS A 97 -6.47 1.82 16.31
N VAL A 98 -5.70 2.75 15.72
CA VAL A 98 -4.93 3.77 16.44
C VAL A 98 -5.87 4.71 17.20
N LYS A 99 -6.98 5.13 16.59
CA LYS A 99 -7.98 5.98 17.25
C LYS A 99 -8.60 5.32 18.46
N GLN A 100 -9.02 4.05 18.34
CA GLN A 100 -9.64 3.31 19.44
C GLN A 100 -8.68 3.10 20.62
N ALA A 101 -7.41 2.80 20.33
CA ALA A 101 -6.43 2.50 21.36
C ALA A 101 -5.79 3.76 21.99
N LEU A 102 -5.33 4.69 21.16
CA LEU A 102 -4.47 5.82 21.53
C LEU A 102 -5.18 7.18 21.49
N GLY A 103 -6.43 7.23 21.02
CA GLY A 103 -7.26 8.43 20.99
C GLY A 103 -7.15 9.25 19.70
N PRO A 104 -7.87 10.38 19.62
CA PRO A 104 -8.06 11.15 18.39
C PRO A 104 -6.79 11.87 17.91
N PHE A 105 -5.92 12.31 18.83
CA PHE A 105 -4.73 13.08 18.48
C PHE A 105 -3.67 12.24 17.73
N PRO A 106 -3.19 11.07 18.23
CA PRO A 106 -2.31 10.20 17.47
C PRO A 106 -2.94 9.70 16.17
N ALA A 107 -4.26 9.46 16.16
CA ALA A 107 -4.99 9.08 14.96
C ALA A 107 -5.00 10.19 13.89
N PHE A 108 -5.04 11.47 14.29
CA PHE A 108 -4.92 12.57 13.35
C PHE A 108 -3.53 12.66 12.72
N ILE A 109 -2.46 12.56 13.53
CA ILE A 109 -1.07 12.49 13.01
C ILE A 109 -0.95 11.33 12.01
N PHE A 110 -1.52 10.18 12.37
CA PHE A 110 -1.53 8.98 11.55
C PHE A 110 -2.17 9.24 10.18
N ILE A 111 -3.42 9.72 10.16
CA ILE A 111 -4.17 9.90 8.91
C ILE A 111 -3.62 11.04 8.06
N TRP A 112 -3.15 12.13 8.70
CA TRP A 112 -2.46 13.25 8.04
C TRP A 112 -1.24 12.76 7.27
N THR A 113 -0.37 12.01 7.95
CA THR A 113 0.87 11.47 7.37
C THR A 113 0.56 10.44 6.29
N LEU A 114 -0.45 9.61 6.48
CA LEU A 114 -0.80 8.56 5.54
C LEU A 114 -1.37 9.12 4.23
N ILE A 115 -2.31 10.07 4.32
CA ILE A 115 -3.05 10.61 3.16
C ILE A 115 -2.25 11.65 2.38
N LEU A 116 -1.51 12.53 3.06
CA LEU A 116 -0.83 13.63 2.40
C LEU A 116 0.61 13.30 1.99
N PHE A 117 1.20 12.26 2.56
CA PHE A 117 2.61 11.93 2.33
C PHE A 117 2.81 10.49 1.87
N ILE A 118 2.59 9.50 2.74
CA ILE A 118 3.00 8.10 2.49
C ILE A 118 2.32 7.50 1.25
N ARG A 119 0.99 7.58 1.17
CA ARG A 119 0.24 6.93 0.08
C ARG A 119 0.42 7.65 -1.27
N PRO A 120 0.34 8.99 -1.36
CA PRO A 120 0.64 9.70 -2.60
C PRO A 120 2.08 9.49 -3.09
N ALA A 121 3.07 9.53 -2.20
CA ALA A 121 4.46 9.26 -2.53
C ALA A 121 4.65 7.84 -3.09
N SER A 122 4.01 6.85 -2.46
CA SER A 122 4.03 5.46 -2.93
C SER A 122 3.39 5.32 -4.31
N ASN A 123 2.26 5.99 -4.57
CA ASN A 123 1.60 5.99 -5.87
C ASN A 123 2.45 6.68 -6.95
N ALA A 124 3.09 7.80 -6.63
CA ALA A 124 4.00 8.49 -7.53
C ALA A 124 5.22 7.61 -7.88
N ALA A 125 5.83 6.96 -6.88
CA ALA A 125 6.94 6.02 -7.08
C ALA A 125 6.55 4.86 -8.01
N ARG A 126 5.38 4.25 -7.79
CA ARG A 126 4.88 3.18 -8.66
C ARG A 126 4.56 3.69 -10.08
N ALA A 127 3.97 4.88 -10.21
CA ALA A 127 3.67 5.46 -11.52
C ALA A 127 4.94 5.77 -12.34
N LEU A 128 5.98 6.31 -11.69
CA LEU A 128 7.30 6.52 -12.31
C LEU A 128 7.93 5.19 -12.74
N MET A 129 7.80 4.14 -11.92
CA MET A 129 8.30 2.82 -12.27
C MET A 129 7.52 2.19 -13.42
N PHE A 130 6.19 2.34 -13.45
CA PHE A 130 5.38 1.96 -14.60
C PHE A 130 5.91 2.62 -15.87
N ALA A 131 6.17 3.93 -15.81
CA ALA A 131 6.69 4.68 -16.95
C ALA A 131 8.08 4.19 -17.39
N GLU A 132 8.99 3.89 -16.46
CA GLU A 132 10.30 3.31 -16.77
C GLU A 132 10.15 1.99 -17.55
N TYR A 133 9.36 1.04 -17.03
CA TYR A 133 9.19 -0.27 -17.66
C TYR A 133 8.39 -0.22 -18.97
N ALA A 134 7.36 0.63 -19.05
CA ALA A 134 6.53 0.78 -20.25
C ALA A 134 7.31 1.42 -21.41
N THR A 135 8.25 2.31 -21.10
CA THR A 135 9.04 3.03 -22.13
C THR A 135 10.33 2.30 -22.48
N ARG A 136 10.89 1.48 -21.59
CA ARG A 136 12.19 0.80 -21.78
C ARG A 136 12.34 0.06 -23.13
N PRO A 137 11.33 -0.66 -23.64
CA PRO A 137 11.46 -1.36 -24.93
C PRO A 137 11.74 -0.42 -26.12
N PHE A 138 11.32 0.83 -26.03
CA PHE A 138 11.50 1.83 -27.10
C PHE A 138 12.84 2.56 -27.03
N PHE A 139 13.59 2.41 -25.93
CA PHE A 139 14.88 3.06 -25.69
C PHE A 139 15.97 2.03 -25.36
N SER A 140 16.09 0.98 -26.18
CA SER A 140 17.12 -0.05 -26.02
C SER A 140 18.52 0.58 -26.13
N GLY A 141 19.29 0.58 -25.02
CA GLY A 141 20.67 1.07 -25.00
C GLY A 141 20.85 2.54 -24.58
N CYS A 142 19.77 3.32 -24.45
CA CYS A 142 19.82 4.70 -23.95
C CYS A 142 18.96 4.86 -22.69
N PRO A 143 19.27 5.82 -21.80
CA PRO A 143 18.37 6.16 -20.71
C PRO A 143 17.10 6.80 -21.26
N THR A 144 15.93 6.40 -20.75
CA THR A 144 14.66 7.02 -21.14
C THR A 144 14.64 8.48 -20.66
N PRO A 145 14.26 9.44 -21.52
CA PRO A 145 14.13 10.84 -21.14
C PRO A 145 13.24 11.04 -19.91
N GLU A 146 13.69 11.83 -18.94
CA GLU A 146 12.99 12.01 -17.66
C GLU A 146 11.61 12.64 -17.84
N LEU A 147 11.49 13.63 -18.74
CA LEU A 147 10.23 14.29 -19.05
C LEU A 147 9.19 13.29 -19.58
N LEU A 148 9.60 12.38 -20.48
CA LEU A 148 8.71 11.35 -21.01
C LEU A 148 8.21 10.43 -19.89
N LYS A 149 9.09 10.01 -18.98
CA LYS A 149 8.70 9.19 -17.83
C LYS A 149 7.68 9.89 -16.94
N LYS A 150 7.89 11.18 -16.64
CA LYS A 150 6.96 11.98 -15.84
C LYS A 150 5.61 12.13 -16.53
N ILE A 151 5.57 12.37 -17.84
CA ILE A 151 4.31 12.47 -18.61
C ILE A 151 3.55 11.13 -18.58
N VAL A 152 4.23 10.01 -18.84
CA VAL A 152 3.60 8.67 -18.83
C VAL A 152 3.13 8.30 -17.41
N ALA A 153 3.90 8.67 -16.37
CA ALA A 153 3.52 8.46 -14.98
C ALA A 153 2.25 9.26 -14.59
N LEU A 154 2.16 10.53 -15.01
CA LEU A 154 0.96 11.34 -14.81
C LEU A 154 -0.22 10.77 -15.58
N ALA A 155 -0.02 10.35 -16.84
CA ALA A 155 -1.08 9.76 -17.65
C ALA A 155 -1.67 8.51 -17.00
N VAL A 156 -0.84 7.57 -16.51
CA VAL A 156 -1.35 6.35 -15.87
C VAL A 156 -2.08 6.65 -14.55
N LEU A 157 -1.60 7.62 -13.75
CA LEU A 157 -2.26 8.03 -12.51
C LEU A 157 -3.66 8.58 -12.79
N TRP A 158 -3.80 9.47 -13.77
CA TRP A 158 -5.10 10.07 -14.12
C TRP A 158 -6.05 9.06 -14.77
N VAL A 159 -5.55 8.18 -15.64
CA VAL A 159 -6.36 7.08 -16.19
C VAL A 159 -6.93 6.21 -15.08
N LEU A 160 -6.09 5.79 -14.12
CA LEU A 160 -6.54 4.99 -12.98
C LEU A 160 -7.48 5.77 -12.05
N GLY A 161 -7.20 7.05 -11.80
CA GLY A 161 -8.09 7.93 -11.05
C GLY A 161 -9.50 7.97 -11.65
N ILE A 162 -9.60 8.20 -12.96
CA ILE A 162 -10.87 8.26 -13.70
C ILE A 162 -11.58 6.89 -13.73
N ILE A 163 -10.85 5.78 -13.89
CA ILE A 163 -11.45 4.44 -13.86
C ILE A 163 -12.08 4.18 -12.47
N ASN A 164 -11.37 4.55 -11.41
CA ASN A 164 -11.81 4.33 -10.03
C ASN A 164 -12.99 5.24 -9.63
N THR A 165 -13.20 6.37 -10.29
CA THR A 165 -14.41 7.19 -10.07
C THR A 165 -15.65 6.65 -10.79
N LYS A 166 -15.52 5.76 -11.79
CA LYS A 166 -16.67 5.28 -12.58
C LYS A 166 -17.32 4.00 -12.06
N SER A 167 -16.55 3.01 -11.58
CA SER A 167 -17.12 1.73 -11.12
C SER A 167 -16.17 0.92 -10.24
N ALA A 168 -16.56 0.71 -8.98
CA ALA A 168 -15.83 -0.16 -8.05
C ALA A 168 -15.77 -1.63 -8.49
N LYS A 169 -16.82 -2.14 -9.16
CA LYS A 169 -16.85 -3.52 -9.68
C LYS A 169 -15.87 -3.71 -10.83
N THR A 170 -15.73 -2.70 -11.68
CA THR A 170 -14.77 -2.73 -12.78
C THR A 170 -13.36 -2.74 -12.21
N THR A 171 -13.08 -1.93 -11.19
CA THR A 171 -11.78 -1.94 -10.49
C THR A 171 -11.40 -3.32 -9.96
N THR A 172 -12.30 -4.01 -9.25
CA THR A 172 -12.00 -5.33 -8.67
C THR A 172 -11.81 -6.42 -9.73
N TRP A 173 -12.60 -6.38 -10.80
CA TRP A 173 -12.43 -7.29 -11.94
C TRP A 173 -11.08 -7.08 -12.63
N VAL A 174 -10.74 -5.81 -12.93
CA VAL A 174 -9.46 -5.41 -13.52
C VAL A 174 -8.29 -5.88 -12.63
N GLN A 175 -8.41 -5.74 -11.31
CA GLN A 175 -7.42 -6.21 -10.34
C GLN A 175 -7.18 -7.72 -10.42
N ASN A 176 -8.25 -8.51 -10.43
CA ASN A 176 -8.16 -9.98 -10.43
C ASN A 176 -7.49 -10.49 -11.70
N VAL A 177 -7.87 -9.95 -12.87
CA VAL A 177 -7.27 -10.31 -14.16
C VAL A 177 -5.78 -10.00 -14.18
N PHE A 178 -5.39 -8.78 -13.77
CA PHE A 178 -3.98 -8.40 -13.74
C PHE A 178 -3.17 -9.15 -12.69
N THR A 179 -3.80 -9.63 -11.61
CA THR A 179 -3.14 -10.48 -10.62
C THR A 179 -2.76 -11.83 -11.20
N VAL A 180 -3.67 -12.48 -11.93
CA VAL A 180 -3.34 -13.76 -12.57
C VAL A 180 -2.21 -13.58 -13.59
N LEU A 181 -2.29 -12.54 -14.42
CA LEU A 181 -1.28 -12.27 -15.46
C LEU A 181 0.12 -12.00 -14.88
N LYS A 182 0.24 -11.22 -13.81
CA LYS A 182 1.56 -10.95 -13.22
C LYS A 182 2.15 -12.14 -12.47
N MET A 183 1.33 -13.01 -11.90
CA MET A 183 1.83 -14.23 -11.26
C MET A 183 2.46 -15.17 -12.29
N LEU A 184 1.93 -15.23 -13.52
CA LEU A 184 2.55 -15.98 -14.61
C LEU A 184 3.95 -15.45 -14.96
N ALA A 185 4.12 -14.13 -15.00
CA ALA A 185 5.42 -13.52 -15.27
C ALA A 185 6.46 -13.85 -14.18
N LEU A 186 6.06 -13.81 -12.90
CA LEU A 186 6.95 -14.21 -11.80
C LEU A 186 7.28 -15.71 -11.84
N ILE A 187 6.29 -16.57 -12.13
CA ILE A 187 6.52 -18.01 -12.29
C ILE A 187 7.52 -18.27 -13.42
N LEU A 188 7.41 -17.55 -14.53
CA LEU A 188 8.36 -17.64 -15.64
C LEU A 188 9.77 -17.24 -15.21
N ILE A 189 9.93 -16.12 -14.50
CA ILE A 189 11.25 -15.69 -13.99
C ILE A 189 11.84 -16.79 -13.09
N VAL A 190 11.06 -17.27 -12.12
CA VAL A 190 11.50 -18.31 -11.17
C VAL A 190 11.88 -19.61 -11.87
N THR A 191 11.01 -20.14 -12.73
CA THR A 191 11.24 -21.44 -13.38
C THR A 191 12.43 -21.41 -14.33
N CYS A 192 12.58 -20.36 -15.13
CA CYS A 192 13.75 -20.18 -15.98
C CYS A 192 15.03 -19.99 -15.16
N GLY A 193 15.00 -19.20 -14.08
CA GLY A 193 16.16 -19.00 -13.21
C GLY A 193 16.62 -20.26 -12.47
N LEU A 194 15.67 -21.11 -12.07
CA LEU A 194 15.96 -22.42 -11.47
C LEU A 194 16.50 -23.42 -12.51
N LYS A 195 15.99 -23.38 -13.75
CA LYS A 195 16.54 -24.17 -14.85
C LYS A 195 18.00 -23.79 -15.13
N GLU A 196 18.29 -22.48 -15.24
CA GLU A 196 19.65 -21.96 -15.39
C GLU A 196 20.57 -22.38 -14.24
N LEU A 197 20.05 -22.42 -13.01
CA LEU A 197 20.81 -22.92 -11.85
C LEU A 197 21.10 -24.43 -11.95
N ALA A 198 20.15 -25.23 -12.45
CA ALA A 198 20.28 -26.67 -12.58
C ALA A 198 21.22 -27.10 -13.72
N GLU A 199 21.28 -26.32 -14.81
CA GLU A 199 22.13 -26.59 -15.97
C GLU A 199 23.58 -26.14 -15.78
N LYS A 200 23.85 -25.25 -14.80
CA LYS A 200 25.21 -24.79 -14.51
C LYS A 200 26.03 -25.87 -13.80
N THR A 201 27.19 -26.17 -14.38
CA THR A 201 28.16 -27.13 -13.83
C THR A 201 28.88 -26.58 -12.58
N GLU A 202 29.01 -25.25 -12.48
CA GLU A 202 29.59 -24.57 -11.32
C GLU A 202 28.71 -23.41 -10.86
N ILE A 203 28.56 -23.27 -9.54
CA ILE A 203 27.84 -22.17 -8.91
C ILE A 203 28.64 -20.87 -9.16
N PRO A 204 28.00 -19.77 -9.62
CA PRO A 204 28.69 -18.51 -9.80
C PRO A 204 29.53 -18.10 -8.58
N GLY A 205 30.77 -17.65 -8.77
CA GLY A 205 31.70 -17.36 -7.67
C GLY A 205 31.19 -16.35 -6.64
N HIS A 206 30.31 -15.43 -7.03
CA HIS A 206 29.64 -14.48 -6.12
C HIS A 206 28.60 -15.12 -5.20
N LEU A 207 28.11 -16.33 -5.52
CA LEU A 207 27.27 -17.14 -4.64
C LEU A 207 28.11 -18.08 -3.76
N GLN A 208 29.30 -18.50 -4.22
CA GLN A 208 30.21 -19.32 -3.43
C GLN A 208 30.87 -18.52 -2.30
N ASN A 209 31.24 -17.26 -2.57
CA ASN A 209 31.75 -16.30 -1.58
C ASN A 209 30.65 -15.31 -1.14
N ALA A 210 29.42 -15.82 -0.95
CA ALA A 210 28.23 -14.98 -0.76
C ALA A 210 28.33 -14.00 0.42
N PHE A 211 29.10 -14.33 1.46
CA PHE A 211 29.26 -13.51 2.67
C PHE A 211 30.60 -12.76 2.75
N SER A 212 31.44 -12.86 1.72
CA SER A 212 32.80 -12.32 1.72
C SER A 212 32.79 -10.81 1.39
N SER A 213 32.47 -9.95 2.35
CA SER A 213 32.46 -8.49 2.21
C SER A 213 32.51 -7.78 3.58
N PRO A 214 32.85 -6.47 3.62
CA PRO A 214 33.03 -5.74 4.87
C PRO A 214 31.77 -5.65 5.74
N ASP A 215 31.97 -5.43 7.04
CA ASP A 215 30.91 -5.26 8.03
C ASP A 215 29.97 -4.09 7.66
N LEU A 216 28.66 -4.32 7.78
CA LEU A 216 27.64 -3.31 7.55
C LEU A 216 27.36 -2.51 8.81
N ASN A 217 27.21 -1.19 8.65
CA ASN A 217 26.71 -0.34 9.73
C ASN A 217 25.19 -0.51 9.90
N ALA A 218 24.64 -0.29 11.10
CA ALA A 218 23.22 -0.51 11.39
C ALA A 218 22.29 0.40 10.56
N ALA A 219 22.74 1.61 10.20
CA ALA A 219 22.06 2.47 9.23
C ALA A 219 21.89 1.82 7.85
N GLN A 220 22.94 1.18 7.32
CA GLN A 220 22.89 0.51 6.01
C GLN A 220 21.96 -0.70 6.05
N ILE A 221 21.95 -1.42 7.18
CA ILE A 221 20.99 -2.49 7.42
C ILE A 221 19.56 -1.92 7.40
N ALA A 222 19.28 -0.86 8.15
CA ALA A 222 17.95 -0.23 8.18
C ALA A 222 17.50 0.27 6.79
N GLU A 223 18.39 0.89 6.02
CA GLU A 223 18.11 1.36 4.66
C GLU A 223 17.85 0.19 3.69
N SER A 224 18.57 -0.92 3.83
CA SER A 224 18.28 -2.14 3.09
C SER A 224 16.91 -2.71 3.45
N PHE A 225 16.53 -2.69 4.74
CA PHE A 225 15.20 -3.08 5.20
C PHE A 225 14.12 -2.17 4.61
N PHE A 226 14.34 -0.86 4.48
CA PHE A 226 13.36 0.02 3.84
C PHE A 226 13.11 -0.36 2.38
N GLN A 227 14.16 -0.72 1.64
CA GLN A 227 14.03 -1.19 0.25
C GLN A 227 13.27 -2.53 0.19
N GLY A 228 13.59 -3.48 1.07
CA GLY A 228 12.91 -4.77 1.14
C GLY A 228 11.45 -4.65 1.58
N LEU A 229 11.16 -3.89 2.64
CA LEU A 229 9.81 -3.66 3.16
C LEU A 229 8.92 -2.90 2.17
N TYR A 230 9.50 -2.01 1.35
CA TYR A 230 8.77 -1.39 0.26
C TYR A 230 8.23 -2.43 -0.73
N ALA A 231 9.02 -3.45 -1.08
CA ALA A 231 8.56 -4.51 -1.97
C ALA A 231 7.42 -5.35 -1.40
N TYR A 232 7.42 -5.55 -0.08
CA TYR A 232 6.34 -6.24 0.60
C TYR A 232 5.15 -5.33 0.95
N GLY A 233 5.22 -4.03 0.69
CA GLY A 233 4.17 -3.07 1.04
C GLY A 233 2.82 -3.43 0.40
N GLY A 234 1.74 -3.40 1.19
CA GLY A 234 0.41 -3.78 0.70
C GLY A 234 -0.34 -4.78 1.58
N TRP A 235 0.38 -5.50 2.44
CA TRP A 235 -0.15 -6.62 3.23
C TRP A 235 -1.25 -6.24 4.23
N ASN A 236 -1.31 -4.97 4.63
CA ASN A 236 -2.28 -4.41 5.58
C ASN A 236 -3.63 -4.03 4.92
N TYR A 237 -3.80 -4.21 3.62
CA TYR A 237 -4.88 -3.56 2.87
C TYR A 237 -6.27 -4.12 3.15
N LEU A 238 -6.37 -5.41 3.51
CA LEU A 238 -7.66 -6.03 3.83
C LEU A 238 -8.36 -5.36 5.02
N ASN A 239 -7.61 -4.72 5.93
CA ASN A 239 -8.18 -3.99 7.06
C ASN A 239 -8.94 -2.73 6.63
N TYR A 240 -8.56 -2.12 5.49
CA TYR A 240 -9.24 -0.93 4.98
C TYR A 240 -10.54 -1.24 4.24
N ILE A 241 -10.70 -2.47 3.78
CA ILE A 241 -11.88 -2.97 3.09
C ILE A 241 -12.61 -4.05 3.90
N ALA A 242 -12.39 -4.09 5.22
CA ALA A 242 -12.94 -5.11 6.11
C ALA A 242 -14.47 -5.22 6.01
N GLU A 243 -15.16 -4.09 5.81
CA GLU A 243 -16.61 -4.02 5.64
C GLU A 243 -17.12 -4.64 4.33
N GLU A 244 -16.26 -4.78 3.31
CA GLU A 244 -16.60 -5.39 2.01
C GLU A 244 -16.26 -6.88 1.94
N ILE A 245 -15.55 -7.41 2.94
CA ILE A 245 -15.15 -8.81 3.02
C ILE A 245 -16.29 -9.64 3.62
N LYS A 246 -16.63 -10.76 2.97
CA LYS A 246 -17.54 -11.78 3.52
C LYS A 246 -16.88 -12.44 4.72
N ASN A 247 -17.58 -12.57 5.85
CA ASN A 247 -17.07 -13.17 7.08
C ASN A 247 -15.67 -12.64 7.49
N PRO A 248 -15.52 -11.33 7.76
CA PRO A 248 -14.21 -10.68 7.93
C PRO A 248 -13.41 -11.28 9.10
N THR A 249 -14.09 -11.70 10.17
CA THR A 249 -13.49 -12.34 11.35
C THR A 249 -12.66 -13.58 11.02
N LYS A 250 -13.07 -14.36 10.01
CA LYS A 250 -12.38 -15.57 9.55
C LYS A 250 -11.51 -15.30 8.32
N ASN A 251 -12.02 -14.51 7.37
CA ASN A 251 -11.37 -14.35 6.07
C ASN A 251 -10.19 -13.37 6.12
N ILE A 252 -10.21 -12.32 6.95
CA ILE A 252 -9.07 -11.38 7.03
C ILE A 252 -7.78 -12.12 7.48
N PRO A 253 -7.78 -12.91 8.56
CA PRO A 253 -6.58 -13.66 8.95
C PRO A 253 -6.13 -14.66 7.88
N LEU A 254 -7.06 -15.45 7.33
CA LEU A 254 -6.72 -16.49 6.34
C LEU A 254 -6.15 -15.91 5.05
N CYS A 255 -6.78 -14.85 4.51
CA CYS A 255 -6.29 -14.20 3.28
C CYS A 255 -4.90 -13.58 3.52
N THR A 256 -4.73 -12.91 4.66
CA THR A 256 -3.47 -12.25 5.03
C THR A 256 -2.31 -13.24 5.13
N ILE A 257 -2.47 -14.32 5.91
CA ILE A 257 -1.42 -15.33 6.11
C ILE A 257 -1.08 -16.04 4.78
N THR A 258 -2.09 -16.42 4.01
CA THR A 258 -1.91 -17.12 2.74
C THR A 258 -1.19 -16.23 1.72
N ALA A 259 -1.66 -15.00 1.53
CA ALA A 259 -1.07 -14.06 0.57
C ALA A 259 0.38 -13.73 0.92
N VAL A 260 0.65 -13.37 2.18
CA VAL A 260 2.01 -13.00 2.63
C VAL A 260 2.97 -14.18 2.48
N SER A 261 2.56 -15.40 2.85
CA SER A 261 3.41 -16.59 2.71
C SER A 261 3.80 -16.86 1.26
N VAL A 262 2.83 -16.78 0.34
CA VAL A 262 3.07 -16.95 -1.10
C VAL A 262 4.07 -15.91 -1.61
N VAL A 263 3.88 -14.64 -1.25
CA VAL A 263 4.77 -13.56 -1.69
C VAL A 263 6.20 -13.76 -1.20
N ILE A 264 6.40 -14.14 0.07
CA ILE A 264 7.75 -14.36 0.64
C ILE A 264 8.51 -15.41 -0.18
N VAL A 265 7.86 -16.53 -0.49
CA VAL A 265 8.46 -17.60 -1.29
C VAL A 265 8.82 -17.09 -2.68
N PHE A 266 7.88 -16.43 -3.38
CA PHE A 266 8.15 -15.91 -4.72
C PHE A 266 9.27 -14.86 -4.74
N TYR A 267 9.30 -13.95 -3.78
CA TYR A 267 10.31 -12.89 -3.74
C TYR A 267 11.71 -13.44 -3.50
N LEU A 268 11.86 -14.43 -2.60
CA LEU A 268 13.14 -15.11 -2.41
C LEU A 268 13.58 -15.83 -3.69
N LEU A 269 12.68 -16.59 -4.33
CA LEU A 269 12.98 -17.31 -5.56
C LEU A 269 13.33 -16.39 -6.73
N VAL A 270 12.66 -15.23 -6.86
CA VAL A 270 12.98 -14.23 -7.89
C VAL A 270 14.36 -13.62 -7.66
N ASN A 271 14.71 -13.28 -6.42
CA ASN A 271 16.05 -12.76 -6.12
C ASN A 271 17.15 -13.80 -6.39
N ILE A 272 16.91 -15.07 -6.02
CA ILE A 272 17.80 -16.17 -6.38
C ILE A 272 17.94 -16.25 -7.91
N SER A 273 16.84 -16.24 -8.66
CA SER A 273 16.84 -16.23 -10.13
C SER A 273 17.63 -15.07 -10.75
N TYR A 274 17.56 -13.87 -10.19
CA TYR A 274 18.38 -12.74 -10.66
C TYR A 274 19.86 -12.99 -10.40
N LEU A 275 20.21 -13.45 -9.20
CA LEU A 275 21.59 -13.67 -8.79
C LEU A 275 22.24 -14.88 -9.45
N THR A 276 21.47 -15.84 -9.99
CA THR A 276 22.03 -16.96 -10.76
C THR A 276 22.51 -16.52 -12.14
N VAL A 277 21.92 -15.48 -12.72
CA VAL A 277 22.16 -15.03 -14.11
C VAL A 277 22.95 -13.72 -14.17
N LEU A 278 22.71 -12.81 -13.23
CA LEU A 278 23.31 -11.48 -13.17
C LEU A 278 24.32 -11.39 -12.01
N THR A 279 25.38 -10.63 -12.23
CA THR A 279 26.31 -10.26 -11.16
C THR A 279 25.70 -9.14 -10.29
N PRO A 280 26.14 -8.99 -9.02
CA PRO A 280 25.64 -7.93 -8.14
C PRO A 280 25.81 -6.52 -8.72
N LYS A 281 26.93 -6.27 -9.41
CA LYS A 281 27.20 -4.98 -10.06
C LYS A 281 26.21 -4.70 -11.20
N GLU A 282 25.86 -5.71 -11.99
CA GLU A 282 24.89 -5.56 -13.06
C GLU A 282 23.50 -5.24 -12.52
N ILE A 283 23.08 -5.89 -11.43
CA ILE A 283 21.78 -5.61 -10.79
C ILE A 283 21.71 -4.16 -10.29
N VAL A 284 22.80 -3.65 -9.67
CA VAL A 284 22.84 -2.26 -9.16
C VAL A 284 22.92 -1.23 -10.29
N SER A 285 23.60 -1.56 -11.39
CA SER A 285 23.72 -0.65 -12.56
C SER A 285 22.47 -0.64 -13.46
N SER A 286 21.61 -1.64 -13.33
CA SER A 286 20.48 -1.85 -14.21
C SER A 286 19.26 -1.05 -13.76
N ALA A 287 18.78 -0.14 -14.62
CA ALA A 287 17.52 0.59 -14.39
C ALA A 287 16.28 -0.33 -14.35
N ALA A 288 16.34 -1.47 -15.05
CA ALA A 288 15.25 -2.44 -15.13
C ALA A 288 15.78 -3.88 -15.03
N VAL A 289 15.99 -4.37 -13.80
CA VAL A 289 16.67 -5.64 -13.50
C VAL A 289 16.04 -6.82 -14.23
N SER A 290 14.71 -6.91 -14.26
CA SER A 290 14.01 -8.01 -14.93
C SER A 290 14.19 -8.00 -16.44
N VAL A 291 14.33 -6.84 -17.07
CA VAL A 291 14.60 -6.72 -18.52
C VAL A 291 16.02 -7.19 -18.82
N THR A 292 17.00 -6.77 -18.02
CA THR A 292 18.40 -7.19 -18.15
C THR A 292 18.54 -8.71 -17.97
N TRP A 293 17.82 -9.27 -17.01
CA TRP A 293 17.72 -10.73 -16.83
C TRP A 293 17.09 -11.41 -18.05
N ALA A 294 15.97 -10.89 -18.56
CA ALA A 294 15.24 -11.48 -19.67
C ALA A 294 16.07 -11.57 -20.96
N VAL A 295 16.85 -10.53 -21.26
CA VAL A 295 17.75 -10.50 -22.43
C VAL A 295 18.81 -11.61 -22.34
N ARG A 296 19.22 -12.03 -21.14
CA ARG A 296 20.20 -13.12 -20.98
C ARG A 296 19.60 -14.51 -21.07
N VAL A 297 18.42 -14.73 -20.47
CA VAL A 297 17.85 -16.08 -20.35
C VAL A 297 16.93 -16.42 -21.51
N ILE A 298 16.14 -15.46 -21.99
CA ILE A 298 15.09 -15.65 -22.98
C ILE A 298 15.10 -14.53 -24.04
N PRO A 299 16.22 -14.32 -24.77
CA PRO A 299 16.39 -13.17 -25.67
C PRO A 299 15.27 -13.04 -26.72
N THR A 300 14.76 -14.16 -27.24
CA THR A 300 13.69 -14.19 -28.26
C THR A 300 12.37 -13.60 -27.77
N VAL A 301 12.05 -13.74 -26.48
CA VAL A 301 10.79 -13.29 -25.88
C VAL A 301 11.01 -12.25 -24.76
N ALA A 302 12.20 -11.64 -24.72
CA ALA A 302 12.58 -10.69 -23.68
C ALA A 302 11.66 -9.46 -23.62
N TRP A 303 11.01 -9.10 -24.74
CA TRP A 303 10.03 -8.00 -24.83
C TRP A 303 8.76 -8.23 -24.00
N ILE A 304 8.43 -9.48 -23.67
CA ILE A 304 7.25 -9.81 -22.85
C ILE A 304 7.43 -9.32 -21.42
N ILE A 305 8.64 -9.42 -20.87
CA ILE A 305 8.94 -9.09 -19.47
C ILE A 305 8.63 -7.62 -19.11
N PRO A 306 9.12 -6.59 -19.82
CA PRO A 306 8.79 -5.20 -19.49
C PRO A 306 7.27 -4.92 -19.60
N VAL A 307 6.58 -5.53 -20.56
CA VAL A 307 5.11 -5.42 -20.69
C VAL A 307 4.40 -6.05 -19.50
N SER A 308 4.80 -7.27 -19.12
CA SER A 308 4.24 -7.96 -17.94
C SER A 308 4.50 -7.19 -16.63
N VAL A 309 5.69 -6.59 -16.49
CA VAL A 309 6.04 -5.75 -15.34
C VAL A 309 5.18 -4.48 -15.31
N ALA A 310 5.03 -3.79 -16.45
CA ALA A 310 4.18 -2.62 -16.54
C ALA A 310 2.72 -2.95 -16.17
N ILE A 311 2.18 -4.07 -16.66
CA ILE A 311 0.85 -4.57 -16.30
C ILE A 311 0.77 -4.86 -14.78
N SER A 312 1.81 -5.45 -14.20
CA SER A 312 1.88 -5.75 -12.78
C SER A 312 1.80 -4.49 -11.91
N ILE A 313 2.56 -3.46 -12.29
CA ILE A 313 2.58 -2.16 -11.62
C ILE A 313 1.23 -1.46 -11.79
N PHE A 314 0.63 -1.50 -12.98
CA PHE A 314 -0.70 -0.94 -13.24
C PHE A 314 -1.75 -1.54 -12.31
N GLY A 315 -1.76 -2.87 -12.15
CA GLY A 315 -2.65 -3.57 -11.21
C GLY A 315 -2.39 -3.16 -9.76
N SER A 316 -1.15 -3.14 -9.29
CA SER A 316 -0.83 -2.70 -7.92
C SER A 316 -1.25 -1.25 -7.66
N LEU A 317 -1.00 -0.34 -8.62
CA LEU A 317 -1.39 1.07 -8.54
C LEU A 317 -2.90 1.27 -8.52
N ASN A 318 -3.65 0.47 -9.31
CA ASN A 318 -5.11 0.48 -9.30
C ASN A 318 -5.68 0.10 -7.92
N GLY A 319 -5.14 -0.95 -7.28
CA GLY A 319 -5.52 -1.35 -5.92
C GLY A 319 -5.24 -0.27 -4.87
N ASP A 320 -4.13 0.47 -5.02
CA ASP A 320 -3.78 1.58 -4.13
C ASP A 320 -4.69 2.80 -4.28
N VAL A 321 -4.99 3.21 -5.52
CA VAL A 321 -5.93 4.32 -5.79
C VAL A 321 -7.32 3.99 -5.23
N PHE A 322 -7.75 2.74 -5.39
CA PHE A 322 -9.00 2.22 -4.84
C PHE A 322 -9.06 2.27 -3.31
N MET A 323 -7.97 1.87 -2.64
CA MET A 323 -7.88 1.88 -1.18
C MET A 323 -7.84 3.32 -0.63
N LEU A 324 -7.07 4.20 -1.27
CA LEU A 324 -6.83 5.56 -0.76
C LEU A 324 -8.13 6.40 -0.73
N GLY A 325 -9.04 6.17 -1.68
CA GLY A 325 -10.37 6.76 -1.65
C GLY A 325 -11.14 6.43 -0.36
N ARG A 326 -11.04 5.19 0.15
CA ARG A 326 -11.72 4.74 1.38
C ARG A 326 -11.08 5.28 2.64
N LEU A 327 -9.76 5.38 2.64
CA LEU A 327 -9.04 5.99 3.76
C LEU A 327 -9.44 7.45 3.94
N ASN A 328 -9.47 8.20 2.84
CA ASN A 328 -9.93 9.59 2.82
C ASN A 328 -11.38 9.72 3.27
N TYR A 329 -12.25 8.82 2.81
CA TYR A 329 -13.64 8.75 3.24
C TYR A 329 -13.78 8.54 4.76
N ALA A 330 -13.06 7.55 5.32
CA ALA A 330 -13.09 7.26 6.75
C ALA A 330 -12.59 8.45 7.59
N GLY A 331 -11.53 9.12 7.15
CA GLY A 331 -11.02 10.34 7.81
C GLY A 331 -12.00 11.51 7.79
N SER A 332 -12.69 11.71 6.67
CA SER A 332 -13.69 12.76 6.53
C SER A 332 -14.93 12.49 7.39
N LYS A 333 -15.39 11.24 7.47
CA LYS A 333 -16.51 10.86 8.34
C LYS A 333 -16.26 11.13 9.82
N GLU A 334 -15.01 11.06 10.24
CA GLU A 334 -14.60 11.31 11.62
C GLU A 334 -14.30 12.78 11.91
N GLY A 335 -14.59 13.68 10.96
CA GLY A 335 -14.36 15.12 11.10
C GLY A 335 -12.89 15.53 11.04
N HIS A 336 -11.99 14.62 10.64
CA HIS A 336 -10.56 14.92 10.49
C HIS A 336 -10.21 15.51 9.11
N LEU A 337 -11.12 15.40 8.13
CA LEU A 337 -10.99 15.97 6.80
C LEU A 337 -12.27 16.70 6.39
N PRO A 338 -12.21 17.64 5.43
CA PRO A 338 -13.38 18.31 4.88
C PRO A 338 -14.51 17.35 4.50
N SER A 339 -15.77 17.74 4.75
CA SER A 339 -16.95 16.91 4.51
C SER A 339 -17.12 16.51 3.04
N LEU A 340 -16.69 17.34 2.10
CA LEU A 340 -16.70 17.05 0.66
C LEU A 340 -16.05 15.70 0.32
N ILE A 341 -15.00 15.32 1.04
CA ILE A 341 -14.20 14.13 0.78
C ILE A 341 -14.97 12.84 1.09
N SER A 342 -15.95 12.87 2.01
CA SER A 342 -16.82 11.73 2.31
C SER A 342 -18.06 11.63 1.42
N MET A 343 -18.23 12.53 0.44
CA MET A 343 -19.39 12.51 -0.45
C MET A 343 -19.24 11.47 -1.58
N LEU A 344 -20.38 10.92 -2.01
CA LEU A 344 -20.45 9.93 -3.08
C LEU A 344 -21.00 10.55 -4.36
N HIS A 345 -20.50 10.11 -5.50
CA HIS A 345 -21.07 10.44 -6.80
C HIS A 345 -22.48 9.86 -6.93
N VAL A 346 -23.45 10.66 -7.37
CA VAL A 346 -24.88 10.28 -7.40
C VAL A 346 -25.14 9.08 -8.33
N ASN A 347 -24.63 9.13 -9.57
CA ASN A 347 -24.88 8.08 -10.56
C ASN A 347 -24.07 6.79 -10.35
N HIS A 348 -22.83 6.90 -9.87
CA HIS A 348 -21.90 5.76 -9.80
C HIS A 348 -21.73 5.18 -8.39
N LEU A 349 -22.18 5.89 -7.34
CA LEU A 349 -22.00 5.53 -5.93
C LEU A 349 -20.53 5.31 -5.56
N THR A 350 -19.63 6.08 -6.17
CA THR A 350 -18.18 6.02 -6.01
C THR A 350 -17.64 7.22 -5.22
N LEU A 351 -16.45 7.05 -4.64
CA LEU A 351 -15.74 8.02 -3.80
C LEU A 351 -14.97 9.06 -4.65
N ALA A 352 -15.66 9.72 -5.59
CA ALA A 352 -15.01 10.57 -6.59
C ALA A 352 -14.15 11.71 -6.00
N PRO A 353 -14.61 12.53 -5.03
CA PRO A 353 -13.80 13.62 -4.46
C PRO A 353 -12.53 13.13 -3.78
N ALA A 354 -12.65 12.04 -3.02
CA ALA A 354 -11.53 11.41 -2.34
C ALA A 354 -10.46 10.89 -3.32
N THR A 355 -10.88 10.19 -4.38
CA THR A 355 -9.98 9.65 -5.41
C THR A 355 -9.29 10.76 -6.21
N VAL A 356 -10.03 11.82 -6.57
CA VAL A 356 -9.47 12.96 -7.31
C VAL A 356 -8.43 13.69 -6.47
N LEU A 357 -8.73 13.99 -5.20
CA LEU A 357 -7.78 14.64 -4.28
C LEU A 357 -6.47 13.84 -4.19
N SER A 358 -6.58 12.54 -3.98
CA SER A 358 -5.42 11.66 -3.92
C SER A 358 -4.60 11.59 -5.20
N THR A 359 -5.27 11.62 -6.35
CA THR A 359 -4.61 11.62 -7.66
C THR A 359 -3.86 12.94 -7.89
N ILE A 360 -4.43 14.07 -7.45
CA ILE A 360 -3.79 15.38 -7.50
C ILE A 360 -2.54 15.40 -6.62
N ILE A 361 -2.65 14.96 -5.36
CA ILE A 361 -1.49 14.94 -4.45
C ILE A 361 -0.41 14.02 -4.99
N ALA A 362 -0.76 12.82 -5.48
CA ALA A 362 0.21 11.90 -6.08
C ALA A 362 0.89 12.52 -7.31
N SER A 363 0.16 13.31 -8.12
CA SER A 363 0.73 14.03 -9.27
C SER A 363 1.77 15.06 -8.85
N VAL A 364 1.56 15.76 -7.73
CA VAL A 364 2.55 16.70 -7.18
C VAL A 364 3.85 15.98 -6.80
N PHE A 365 3.76 14.77 -6.23
CA PHE A 365 4.93 13.95 -5.92
C PHE A 365 5.65 13.41 -7.17
N VAL A 366 5.07 13.44 -8.37
CA VAL A 366 5.79 13.03 -9.59
C VAL A 366 6.80 14.11 -10.03
N ILE A 367 6.56 15.39 -9.72
CA ILE A 367 7.33 16.52 -10.24
C ILE A 367 8.77 16.56 -9.69
N PRO A 368 9.01 16.54 -8.37
CA PRO A 368 10.35 16.72 -7.81
C PRO A 368 11.15 15.43 -7.62
N SER A 369 10.55 14.26 -7.83
CA SER A 369 10.99 13.06 -7.10
C SER A 369 11.96 12.12 -7.82
N GLU A 370 12.91 11.63 -7.03
CA GLU A 370 13.75 10.47 -7.32
C GLU A 370 13.22 9.24 -6.56
N LEU A 371 13.17 8.09 -7.23
CA LEU A 371 12.50 6.87 -6.78
C LEU A 371 13.06 6.29 -5.47
N ILE A 372 14.39 6.28 -5.31
CA ILE A 372 15.06 5.71 -4.14
C ILE A 372 14.79 6.56 -2.90
N SER A 373 14.85 7.89 -3.05
CA SER A 373 14.53 8.84 -1.99
C SER A 373 13.08 8.66 -1.51
N LEU A 374 12.11 8.57 -2.43
CA LEU A 374 10.69 8.29 -2.09
C LEU A 374 10.53 7.00 -1.29
N THR A 375 11.27 5.95 -1.66
CA THR A 375 11.23 4.65 -0.98
C THR A 375 11.76 4.74 0.45
N ASN A 376 12.83 5.49 0.68
CA ASN A 376 13.39 5.70 2.02
C ASN A 376 12.44 6.53 2.91
N TYR A 377 11.82 7.58 2.36
CA TYR A 377 10.78 8.35 3.07
C TYR A 377 9.59 7.49 3.48
N PHE A 378 9.14 6.63 2.55
CA PHE A 378 8.07 5.67 2.79
C PHE A 378 8.44 4.70 3.91
N GLY A 379 9.63 4.08 3.84
CA GLY A 379 10.09 3.10 4.83
C GLY A 379 10.22 3.69 6.24
N PHE A 380 10.82 4.88 6.35
CA PHE A 380 10.95 5.62 7.61
C PHE A 380 9.58 5.92 8.23
N SER A 381 8.69 6.54 7.45
CA SER A 381 7.37 6.97 7.95
C SER A 381 6.47 5.77 8.27
N SER A 382 6.52 4.72 7.45
CA SER A 382 5.75 3.50 7.65
C SER A 382 6.23 2.72 8.87
N SER A 383 7.51 2.80 9.24
CA SER A 383 8.01 2.16 10.47
C SER A 383 7.40 2.78 11.72
N LEU A 384 7.30 4.12 11.78
CA LEU A 384 6.64 4.81 12.89
C LEU A 384 5.15 4.45 12.98
N LEU A 385 4.42 4.60 11.86
CA LEU A 385 2.98 4.32 11.83
C LEU A 385 2.67 2.83 12.08
N GLY A 386 3.50 1.93 11.55
CA GLY A 386 3.43 0.50 11.80
C GLY A 386 3.64 0.18 13.27
N GLY A 387 4.63 0.80 13.90
CA GLY A 387 4.89 0.71 15.34
C GLY A 387 3.71 1.20 16.19
N LEU A 388 3.11 2.35 15.84
CA LEU A 388 1.91 2.86 16.52
C LEU A 388 0.71 1.91 16.42
N THR A 389 0.51 1.28 15.26
CA THR A 389 -0.59 0.33 15.06
C THR A 389 -0.40 -0.95 15.88
N VAL A 390 0.81 -1.51 15.93
CA VAL A 390 1.06 -2.70 16.77
C VAL A 390 1.05 -2.33 18.26
N THR A 391 1.50 -1.13 18.62
CA THR A 391 1.33 -0.61 19.98
C THR A 391 -0.16 -0.53 20.36
N SER A 392 -1.01 -0.13 19.42
CA SER A 392 -2.47 -0.08 19.61
C SER A 392 -3.06 -1.45 19.93
N LEU A 393 -2.58 -2.51 19.28
CA LEU A 393 -2.93 -3.90 19.63
C LEU A 393 -2.56 -4.24 21.08
N ILE A 394 -1.33 -3.92 21.49
CA ILE A 394 -0.86 -4.19 22.85
C ILE A 394 -1.71 -3.42 23.87
N VAL A 395 -1.97 -2.13 23.62
CA VAL A 395 -2.82 -1.30 24.50
C VAL A 395 -4.24 -1.87 24.61
N LEU A 396 -4.86 -2.27 23.50
CA LEU A 396 -6.20 -2.87 23.50
C LEU A 396 -6.24 -4.21 24.23
N ARG A 397 -5.15 -4.99 24.23
CA ARG A 397 -5.05 -6.24 25.00
C ARG A 397 -5.17 -6.02 26.51
N TYR A 398 -4.62 -4.92 27.01
CA TYR A 398 -4.69 -4.57 28.44
C TYR A 398 -5.93 -3.77 28.80
N ARG A 399 -6.34 -2.81 27.95
CA ARG A 399 -7.49 -1.92 28.22
C ARG A 399 -8.84 -2.62 28.02
N GLU A 400 -8.94 -3.49 27.02
CA GLU A 400 -10.18 -4.19 26.67
C GLU A 400 -9.95 -5.71 26.61
N PRO A 401 -9.70 -6.38 27.76
CA PRO A 401 -9.38 -7.81 27.78
C PRO A 401 -10.53 -8.68 27.26
N ASN A 402 -11.78 -8.25 27.47
CA ASN A 402 -12.99 -8.98 27.11
C ASN A 402 -13.43 -8.81 25.64
N LEU A 403 -12.72 -7.99 24.85
CA LEU A 403 -13.01 -7.84 23.42
C LEU A 403 -12.90 -9.20 22.71
N HIS A 404 -13.94 -9.58 21.97
CA HIS A 404 -13.97 -10.83 21.21
C HIS A 404 -12.91 -10.80 20.09
N ARG A 405 -11.94 -11.71 20.16
CA ARG A 405 -10.81 -11.79 19.22
C ARG A 405 -10.80 -13.18 18.58
N PRO A 406 -11.40 -13.32 17.37
CA PRO A 406 -11.45 -14.59 16.64
C PRO A 406 -10.06 -15.17 16.35
N TYR A 407 -9.10 -14.29 16.05
CA TYR A 407 -7.68 -14.60 15.92
C TYR A 407 -6.89 -13.88 17.02
N LYS A 408 -5.91 -14.57 17.60
CA LYS A 408 -5.08 -14.07 18.71
C LYS A 408 -3.61 -14.33 18.41
N VAL A 409 -2.85 -13.26 18.18
CA VAL A 409 -1.40 -13.33 17.97
C VAL A 409 -0.69 -13.58 19.30
N PHE A 410 0.45 -14.27 19.24
CA PHE A 410 1.31 -14.48 20.40
C PHE A 410 1.95 -13.15 20.82
N LEU A 411 1.74 -12.72 22.07
CA LEU A 411 2.08 -11.36 22.51
C LEU A 411 3.58 -11.01 22.36
N PRO A 412 4.54 -11.91 22.60
CA PRO A 412 5.96 -11.66 22.31
C PRO A 412 6.24 -11.30 20.84
N VAL A 413 5.45 -11.80 19.89
CA VAL A 413 5.56 -11.40 18.48
C VAL A 413 5.23 -9.93 18.33
N ALA A 414 4.14 -9.45 18.95
CA ALA A 414 3.76 -8.04 18.91
C ALA A 414 4.83 -7.13 19.52
N PHE A 415 5.40 -7.50 20.68
CA PHE A 415 6.51 -6.78 21.28
C PHE A 415 7.76 -6.77 20.38
N GLY A 416 8.09 -7.91 19.77
CA GLY A 416 9.20 -8.02 18.82
C GLY A 416 9.00 -7.10 17.61
N VAL A 417 7.80 -7.03 17.04
CA VAL A 417 7.50 -6.12 15.92
C VAL A 417 7.67 -4.65 16.32
N VAL A 418 7.16 -4.25 17.49
CA VAL A 418 7.32 -2.87 17.99
C VAL A 418 8.81 -2.54 18.18
N LEU A 419 9.59 -3.45 18.75
CA LEU A 419 11.03 -3.28 18.93
C LEU A 419 11.75 -3.08 17.59
N VAL A 420 11.45 -3.92 16.59
CA VAL A 420 12.07 -3.82 15.27
C VAL A 420 11.64 -2.54 14.55
N TYR A 421 10.37 -2.14 14.56
CA TYR A 421 9.95 -0.87 13.97
C TYR A 421 10.56 0.34 14.67
N THR A 422 10.74 0.28 15.99
CA THR A 422 11.43 1.33 16.75
C THR A 422 12.90 1.40 16.35
N PHE A 423 13.58 0.26 16.21
CA PHE A 423 14.95 0.21 15.70
C PHE A 423 15.06 0.81 14.29
N LEU A 424 14.18 0.40 13.36
CA LEU A 424 14.17 0.91 11.99
C LEU A 424 13.89 2.42 11.93
N PHE A 425 13.09 2.96 12.86
CA PHE A 425 12.85 4.39 12.95
C PHE A 425 14.05 5.15 13.54
N LEU A 426 14.68 4.64 14.61
CA LEU A 426 15.74 5.35 15.33
C LEU A 426 17.13 5.21 14.68
N ALA A 427 17.46 4.04 14.12
CA ALA A 427 18.80 3.78 13.59
C ALA A 427 19.23 4.79 12.50
N PRO A 428 18.40 5.14 11.50
CA PRO A 428 18.75 6.13 10.49
C PRO A 428 18.94 7.54 11.07
N ILE A 429 18.18 7.91 12.11
CA ILE A 429 18.29 9.23 12.76
C ILE A 429 19.63 9.34 13.50
N ILE A 430 20.04 8.28 14.19
CA ILE A 430 21.22 8.30 15.07
C ILE A 430 22.51 8.14 14.26
N GLN A 431 22.54 7.20 13.31
CA GLN A 431 23.78 6.80 12.64
C GLN A 431 23.99 7.44 11.27
N SER A 432 22.92 7.90 10.62
CA SER A 432 23.00 8.52 9.28
C SER A 432 21.96 9.63 9.13
N PRO A 433 22.03 10.72 9.94
CA PRO A 433 21.04 11.78 9.93
C PRO A 433 21.03 12.48 8.56
N LYS A 434 20.11 12.07 7.69
CA LYS A 434 19.83 12.72 6.41
C LYS A 434 18.76 13.79 6.64
N VAL A 435 18.90 14.93 5.96
CA VAL A 435 17.93 16.05 5.99
C VAL A 435 16.51 15.56 5.66
N GLN A 436 16.42 14.53 4.82
CA GLN A 436 15.21 13.82 4.45
C GLN A 436 14.38 13.37 5.67
N TYR A 437 14.98 12.66 6.63
CA TYR A 437 14.26 12.16 7.81
C TYR A 437 13.77 13.31 8.70
N PHE A 438 14.52 14.41 8.77
CA PHE A 438 14.11 15.61 9.49
C PHE A 438 12.88 16.27 8.84
N TYR A 439 12.83 16.39 7.51
CA TYR A 439 11.64 16.90 6.82
C TYR A 439 10.41 16.01 7.00
N ALA A 440 10.58 14.68 7.01
CA ALA A 440 9.49 13.77 7.28
C ALA A 440 8.92 13.95 8.69
N LEU A 441 9.80 14.10 9.70
CA LEU A 441 9.38 14.37 11.08
C LEU A 441 8.67 15.72 11.19
N LEU A 442 9.23 16.77 10.58
CA LEU A 442 8.61 18.10 10.55
C LEU A 442 7.23 18.06 9.90
N PHE A 443 7.08 17.30 8.80
CA PHE A 443 5.80 17.11 8.14
C PHE A 443 4.78 16.40 9.04
N MET A 444 5.19 15.36 9.76
CA MET A 444 4.31 14.69 10.74
C MET A 444 3.88 15.64 11.85
N LEU A 445 4.82 16.43 12.40
CA LEU A 445 4.53 17.41 13.44
C LEU A 445 3.68 18.58 12.93
N SER A 446 3.76 18.92 11.65
CA SER A 446 2.94 19.96 11.04
C SER A 446 1.44 19.66 11.14
N SER A 447 1.05 18.38 11.32
CA SER A 447 -0.33 18.02 11.57
C SER A 447 -0.90 18.70 12.81
N MET A 448 -0.07 19.04 13.81
CA MET A 448 -0.49 19.77 15.01
C MET A 448 -1.04 21.15 14.67
N LEU A 449 -0.47 21.82 13.66
CA LEU A 449 -0.91 23.15 13.21
C LEU A 449 -2.32 23.13 12.63
N ILE A 450 -2.78 21.98 12.13
CA ILE A 450 -4.13 21.80 11.60
C ILE A 450 -5.06 21.18 12.65
N TYR A 451 -4.56 20.23 13.44
CA TYR A 451 -5.36 19.55 14.47
C TYR A 451 -5.91 20.51 15.51
N PHE A 452 -5.07 21.37 16.10
CA PHE A 452 -5.52 22.23 17.18
C PHE A 452 -6.58 23.24 16.72
N PRO A 453 -6.38 24.04 15.64
CA PRO A 453 -7.39 24.99 15.21
C PRO A 453 -8.68 24.34 14.68
N PHE A 454 -8.56 23.33 13.81
CA PHE A 454 -9.72 22.85 13.04
C PHE A 454 -10.43 21.66 13.68
N VAL A 455 -9.72 20.79 14.40
CA VAL A 455 -10.31 19.59 15.02
C VAL A 455 -10.60 19.82 16.49
N HIS A 456 -9.62 20.35 17.25
CA HIS A 456 -9.78 20.57 18.69
C HIS A 456 -10.61 21.82 19.01
N PHE A 457 -10.27 22.97 18.42
CA PHE A 457 -10.99 24.24 18.62
C PHE A 457 -12.18 24.43 17.66
N LYS A 458 -12.37 23.51 16.69
CA LYS A 458 -13.48 23.53 15.72
C LYS A 458 -13.64 24.88 14.98
N LEU A 459 -12.52 25.53 14.66
CA LEU A 459 -12.53 26.79 13.94
C LEU A 459 -13.09 26.59 12.53
N ARG A 460 -14.14 27.35 12.19
CA ARG A 460 -14.75 27.32 10.85
C ARG A 460 -14.18 28.45 10.00
N ILE A 461 -13.75 28.11 8.79
CA ILE A 461 -13.30 29.11 7.82
C ILE A 461 -14.55 29.73 7.17
N PRO A 462 -14.73 31.06 7.19
CA PRO A 462 -15.82 31.70 6.47
C PRO A 462 -15.70 31.39 4.96
N TYR A 463 -16.85 31.26 4.27
CA TYR A 463 -16.97 30.88 2.84
C TYR A 463 -16.64 29.42 2.47
N PHE A 464 -16.15 28.59 3.40
CA PHE A 464 -15.83 27.19 3.10
C PHE A 464 -17.06 26.38 2.66
N ASP A 465 -18.24 26.70 3.19
CA ASP A 465 -19.51 26.08 2.80
C ASP A 465 -19.90 26.43 1.36
N ALA A 466 -19.62 27.66 0.90
CA ALA A 466 -19.88 28.08 -0.47
C ALA A 466 -18.96 27.35 -1.47
N ILE A 467 -17.68 27.19 -1.11
CA ILE A 467 -16.72 26.39 -1.90
C ILE A 467 -17.17 24.93 -1.96
N THR A 468 -17.56 24.37 -0.81
CA THR A 468 -18.06 23.00 -0.72
C THR A 468 -19.29 22.81 -1.60
N CYS A 469 -20.24 23.75 -1.58
CA CYS A 469 -21.43 23.72 -2.43
C CYS A 469 -21.08 23.79 -3.92
N HIS A 470 -20.16 24.66 -4.32
CA HIS A 470 -19.72 24.75 -5.71
C HIS A 470 -19.07 23.45 -6.20
N LEU A 471 -18.19 22.85 -5.37
CA LEU A 471 -17.54 21.58 -5.69
C LEU A 471 -18.52 20.40 -5.67
N GLN A 472 -19.54 20.43 -4.80
CA GLN A 472 -20.63 19.44 -4.80
C GLN A 472 -21.37 19.43 -6.13
N LEU A 473 -21.75 20.61 -6.62
CA LEU A 473 -22.44 20.77 -7.91
C LEU A 473 -21.54 20.37 -9.08
N LEU A 474 -20.27 20.80 -9.06
CA LEU A 474 -19.30 20.50 -10.12
C LEU A 474 -19.04 18.99 -10.26
N MET A 475 -18.97 18.27 -9.14
CA MET A 475 -18.65 16.85 -9.11
C MET A 475 -19.87 15.92 -9.08
N GLU A 476 -21.10 16.48 -9.03
CA GLU A 476 -22.35 15.74 -8.85
C GLU A 476 -22.30 14.75 -7.67
N VAL A 477 -21.91 15.26 -6.49
CA VAL A 477 -21.74 14.45 -5.28
C VAL A 477 -22.72 14.82 -4.18
N ALA A 478 -23.13 13.80 -3.42
CA ALA A 478 -24.07 13.93 -2.30
C ALA A 478 -23.48 13.32 -1.00
N PRO A 479 -23.81 13.88 0.17
CA PRO A 479 -23.42 13.32 1.45
C PRO A 479 -24.07 11.95 1.68
N THR A 480 -23.37 11.04 2.36
CA THR A 480 -23.96 9.76 2.78
C THR A 480 -24.86 9.99 3.98
N ASN A 481 -26.15 9.64 3.87
CA ASN A 481 -27.09 9.72 5.00
C ASN A 481 -26.55 8.95 6.21
N ILE A 482 -26.26 9.67 7.28
CA ILE A 482 -26.04 9.10 8.61
C ILE A 482 -27.43 9.03 9.22
N PHE A 483 -28.00 7.83 9.34
CA PHE A 483 -28.98 7.62 10.40
C PHE A 483 -28.15 7.62 11.68
N GLU A 484 -28.13 8.78 12.38
CA GLU A 484 -27.70 8.81 13.77
C GLU A 484 -28.58 7.81 14.52
N ASP A 485 -27.97 6.85 15.20
CA ASP A 485 -28.69 6.01 16.15
C ASP A 485 -29.19 6.97 17.25
N PRO A 486 -30.51 7.14 17.47
CA PRO A 486 -31.05 8.15 18.38
C PRO A 486 -30.74 7.87 19.87
N LYS A 487 -29.76 7.02 20.17
CA LYS A 487 -29.31 6.64 21.52
C LYS A 487 -27.99 7.27 21.95
N SER A 488 -27.40 8.20 21.18
CA SER A 488 -26.18 8.92 21.57
C SER A 488 -26.41 10.41 21.85
N GLN A 489 -27.50 10.75 22.56
CA GLN A 489 -27.61 12.01 23.30
C GLN A 489 -27.49 11.76 24.80
#